data_AF-A0A1E9VXA9-F1
#
_entry.id   AF-A0A1E9VXA9-F1
#
_cell.length_a   1.000
_cell.length_b   1.000
_cell.length_c   1.000
_cell.angle_alpha   90.00
_cell.angle_beta   90.00
_cell.angle_gamma   90.00
#
_symmetry.space_group_name_H-M   'P 1'
#
loop_
_entity.id
_entity.type
_entity.pdbx_description
1 polymer ?
#
loop_
_entity_poly.entity_id
_entity_poly.type
_entity_poly.pdbx_seq_one_letter_code
_entity_poly.pdbx_strand_id
1 'polypeptide(L)'
;MLFYSNFILIVAILLLLNIWIFDRSRNSSIGFRTKRSLSSKKNWVYSQTIFYGGIVLISLLSSTLYSLNIIDVSTSNSISIIGIIIAAIITQLFLVFGEKKRSKK
;
A
#
# COMPACT_ATOMS: atom_id res chain seq x y z
N MET A 1 13.43 6.73 -20.34
CA MET A 1 13.69 6.05 -19.05
C MET A 1 12.35 5.58 -18.50
N LEU A 2 12.16 4.28 -18.28
CA LEU A 2 10.89 3.75 -17.77
C LEU A 2 10.59 4.37 -16.40
N PHE A 3 9.47 5.09 -16.30
CA PHE A 3 8.97 5.62 -15.03
C PHE A 3 8.39 4.49 -14.20
N TYR A 4 9.25 3.70 -13.55
CA TYR A 4 8.85 2.64 -12.63
C TYR A 4 7.92 3.18 -11.54
N SER A 5 8.14 4.42 -11.08
CA SER A 5 7.22 5.12 -10.16
C SER A 5 5.79 5.20 -10.70
N ASN A 6 5.61 5.58 -11.98
CA ASN A 6 4.28 5.69 -12.60
C ASN A 6 3.63 4.31 -12.77
N PHE A 7 4.40 3.29 -13.14
CA PHE A 7 3.91 1.92 -13.23
C PHE A 7 3.43 1.41 -11.86
N ILE A 8 4.22 1.60 -10.81
CA ILE A 8 3.87 1.23 -9.42
C ILE A 8 2.60 1.96 -8.98
N LEU A 9 2.49 3.26 -9.28
CA LEU A 9 1.30 4.06 -8.96
C LEU A 9 0.04 3.50 -9.64
N ILE A 10 0.08 3.28 -10.95
CA ILE A 10 -1.06 2.75 -11.72
C ILE A 10 -1.48 1.38 -11.16
N VAL A 11 -0.52 0.48 -10.95
CA VAL A 11 -0.78 -0.86 -10.41
C VAL A 11 -1.39 -0.78 -9.01
N ALA A 12 -0.87 0.10 -8.14
CA ALA A 12 -1.39 0.27 -6.79
C ALA A 12 -2.83 0.80 -6.78
N ILE A 13 -3.18 1.74 -7.67
CA ILE A 13 -4.55 2.24 -7.82
C ILE A 13 -5.49 1.13 -8.29
N LEU A 14 -5.09 0.37 -9.32
CA LEU A 14 -5.89 -0.73 -9.86
C LEU A 14 -6.15 -1.81 -8.80
N LEU A 15 -5.12 -2.16 -8.02
CA LEU A 15 -5.24 -3.12 -6.92
C LEU A 15 -6.12 -2.58 -5.78
N LEU A 16 -6.01 -1.30 -5.45
CA LEU A 16 -6.88 -0.66 -4.46
C LEU A 16 -8.36 -0.72 -4.86
N LEU A 17 -8.66 -0.36 -6.12
CA LEU A 17 -10.02 -0.46 -6.68
C LEU A 17 -10.50 -1.91 -6.71
N ASN A 18 -9.63 -2.85 -7.05
CA ASN A 18 -9.95 -4.27 -7.12
C ASN A 18 -10.45 -4.81 -5.77
N ILE A 19 -9.90 -4.35 -4.64
CA ILE A 19 -10.35 -4.76 -3.29
C ILE A 19 -11.78 -4.31 -2.99
N TRP A 20 -12.20 -3.17 -3.55
CA TRP A 20 -13.53 -2.62 -3.31
C TRP A 20 -14.59 -3.29 -4.20
N ILE A 21 -14.17 -3.80 -5.36
CA ILE A 21 -15.06 -4.42 -6.35
C ILE A 21 -15.17 -5.94 -6.14
N PHE A 22 -14.08 -6.62 -5.77
CA PHE A 22 -14.00 -8.07 -5.75
C PHE A 22 -13.89 -8.67 -4.35
N ASP A 23 -14.51 -9.83 -4.20
CA ASP A 23 -14.59 -10.53 -2.92
C ASP A 23 -13.27 -11.18 -2.50
N ARG A 24 -13.06 -11.31 -1.19
CA ARG A 24 -11.79 -11.79 -0.60
C ARG A 24 -11.33 -13.13 -1.16
N SER A 25 -12.24 -14.04 -1.52
CA SER A 25 -11.90 -15.38 -2.02
C SER A 25 -11.13 -15.34 -3.34
N ARG A 26 -11.45 -14.39 -4.23
CA ARG A 26 -10.77 -14.22 -5.52
C ARG A 26 -9.42 -13.52 -5.38
N ASN A 27 -9.24 -12.77 -4.29
CA ASN A 27 -8.09 -11.89 -4.06
C ASN A 27 -7.20 -12.33 -2.88
N SER A 28 -7.45 -13.48 -2.26
CA SER A 28 -6.75 -13.90 -1.03
C SER A 28 -5.25 -14.10 -1.21
N SER A 29 -4.79 -14.27 -2.45
CA SER A 29 -3.39 -14.47 -2.81
C SER A 29 -2.64 -13.16 -3.12
N ILE A 30 -3.33 -12.03 -3.22
CA ILE A 30 -2.78 -10.76 -3.69
C ILE A 30 -2.62 -9.77 -2.51
N GLY A 31 -1.51 -9.04 -2.50
CA GLY A 31 -1.26 -7.91 -1.59
C GLY A 31 -0.65 -8.25 -0.23
N PHE A 32 -0.96 -7.43 0.77
CA PHE A 32 -0.36 -7.50 2.10
C PHE A 32 -0.89 -8.67 2.93
N ARG A 33 -0.04 -9.68 3.16
CA ARG A 33 -0.45 -10.95 3.75
C ARG A 33 0.35 -11.28 5.00
N THR A 34 -0.31 -11.18 6.14
CA THR A 34 0.19 -11.64 7.43
C THR A 34 -0.90 -12.46 8.13
N LYS A 35 -0.53 -13.24 9.16
CA LYS A 35 -1.50 -14.00 9.97
C LYS A 35 -2.64 -13.09 10.49
N ARG A 36 -2.30 -11.85 10.87
CA ARG A 36 -3.27 -10.85 11.34
C ARG A 36 -4.14 -10.30 10.20
N SER A 37 -3.58 -9.95 9.04
CA SER A 37 -4.40 -9.46 7.93
C SER A 37 -5.38 -10.53 7.43
N LEU A 38 -5.02 -11.81 7.51
CA LEU A 38 -5.86 -12.92 7.07
C LEU A 38 -6.84 -13.42 8.14
N SER A 39 -6.86 -12.86 9.35
CA SER A 39 -7.74 -13.30 10.43
C SER A 39 -9.24 -13.12 10.15
N SER A 40 -9.63 -12.10 9.38
CA SER A 40 -11.03 -11.82 9.04
C SER A 40 -11.15 -11.05 7.73
N LYS A 41 -12.33 -11.08 7.09
CA LYS A 41 -12.60 -10.28 5.88
C LYS A 41 -12.38 -8.79 6.15
N LYS A 42 -12.84 -8.31 7.31
CA LYS A 42 -12.67 -6.91 7.74
C LYS A 42 -11.21 -6.52 7.88
N ASN A 43 -10.39 -7.37 8.53
CA ASN A 43 -8.96 -7.09 8.70
C ASN A 43 -8.20 -7.18 7.37
N TRP A 44 -8.61 -8.08 6.46
CA TRP A 44 -8.04 -8.15 5.13
C TRP A 44 -8.30 -6.87 4.34
N VAL A 45 -9.57 -6.44 4.19
CA VAL A 45 -9.93 -5.20 3.48
C VAL A 45 -9.21 -3.99 4.09
N TYR A 46 -9.21 -3.88 5.42
CA TYR A 46 -8.52 -2.80 6.13
C TYR A 46 -7.02 -2.77 5.84
N SER A 47 -6.36 -3.93 5.91
CA SER A 47 -4.92 -4.03 5.64
C SER A 47 -4.56 -3.69 4.20
N GLN A 48 -5.35 -4.18 3.23
CA GLN A 48 -5.07 -3.89 1.83
C GLN A 48 -5.31 -2.42 1.51
N THR A 49 -6.35 -1.82 2.10
CA THR A 49 -6.65 -0.40 1.93
C THR A 49 -5.50 0.48 2.43
N ILE A 50 -4.96 0.19 3.61
CA ILE A 50 -3.80 0.93 4.15
C ILE A 50 -2.55 0.66 3.31
N PHE A 51 -2.31 -0.58 2.93
CA PHE A 51 -1.11 -0.96 2.19
C PHE A 51 -1.07 -0.29 0.81
N TYR A 52 -2.08 -0.51 -0.03
CA TYR A 52 -2.13 0.08 -1.36
C TYR A 52 -2.35 1.59 -1.32
N GLY A 53 -3.17 2.09 -0.38
CA GLY A 53 -3.32 3.52 -0.16
C GLY A 53 -2.00 4.20 0.21
N GLY A 54 -1.19 3.57 1.05
CA GLY A 54 0.15 4.03 1.40
C GLY A 54 1.10 4.07 0.20
N ILE A 55 1.10 3.02 -0.63
CA ILE A 55 1.91 2.98 -1.87
C ILE A 55 1.50 4.10 -2.82
N VAL A 56 0.19 4.32 -3.00
CA VAL A 56 -0.33 5.41 -3.84
C VAL A 56 0.14 6.77 -3.33
N LEU A 57 -0.01 7.04 -2.02
CA LEU A 57 0.42 8.31 -1.43
C LEU A 57 1.93 8.56 -1.57
N ILE A 58 2.76 7.56 -1.30
CA ILE A 58 4.21 7.68 -1.42
C ILE A 58 4.62 7.88 -2.89
N SER A 59 3.97 7.17 -3.81
CA SER A 59 4.26 7.29 -5.25
C SER A 59 3.81 8.65 -5.79
N LEU A 60 2.65 9.17 -5.37
CA LEU A 60 2.20 10.52 -5.73
C LEU A 60 3.13 11.61 -5.19
N LEU A 61 3.58 11.47 -3.94
CA LEU A 61 4.55 12.40 -3.36
C LEU A 61 5.86 12.39 -4.15
N SER A 62 6.39 11.21 -4.43
CA SER A 62 7.61 11.04 -5.24
C SER A 62 7.47 11.67 -6.64
N SER A 63 6.34 11.42 -7.29
CA SER A 63 6.03 11.99 -8.61
C SER A 63 5.93 13.52 -8.58
N THR A 64 5.32 14.07 -7.52
CA THR A 64 5.21 15.53 -7.31
C THR A 64 6.59 16.15 -7.11
N LEU A 65 7.44 15.56 -6.27
CA LEU A 65 8.81 16.04 -6.04
C LEU A 65 9.64 16.03 -7.32
N TYR A 66 9.50 14.98 -8.13
CA TYR A 66 10.13 14.90 -9.45
C TYR A 66 9.60 15.98 -10.40
N SER A 67 8.27 16.16 -10.48
CA SER A 67 7.64 17.17 -11.35
C SER A 67 8.02 18.61 -10.97
N LEU A 68 8.37 18.85 -9.70
CA LEU A 68 8.87 20.13 -9.22
C LEU A 68 10.39 20.28 -9.38
N ASN A 69 11.06 19.33 -10.05
CA ASN A 69 12.51 19.26 -10.24
C ASN A 69 13.31 19.26 -8.92
N ILE A 70 12.71 18.80 -7.82
CA ILE A 70 13.38 18.70 -6.50
C ILE A 70 14.27 17.45 -6.45
N ILE A 71 13.84 16.37 -7.09
CA ILE A 71 14.57 15.10 -7.15
C ILE A 71 14.69 14.64 -8.60
N ASP A 72 15.68 13.79 -8.88
CA ASP A 72 15.83 13.15 -10.18
C ASP A 72 14.95 11.91 -10.31
N VAL A 73 14.89 11.36 -11.52
CA VAL A 73 14.08 10.17 -11.84
C VAL A 73 14.59 8.91 -11.12
N SER A 74 15.89 8.81 -10.86
CA SER A 74 16.49 7.68 -10.15
C SER A 74 16.05 7.64 -8.69
N THR A 75 16.10 8.80 -8.03
CA THR A 75 15.63 9.01 -6.66
C THR A 75 14.14 8.77 -6.57
N SER A 76 13.35 9.28 -7.52
CA SER A 76 11.90 9.07 -7.54
C SER A 76 11.51 7.58 -7.62
N ASN A 77 12.20 6.83 -8.48
CA ASN A 77 12.02 5.38 -8.59
C ASN A 77 12.44 4.67 -7.31
N SER A 78 13.57 5.05 -6.70
CA SER A 78 14.06 4.47 -5.45
C SER A 78 13.09 4.70 -4.29
N ILE A 79 12.57 5.93 -4.15
CA ILE A 79 11.53 6.28 -3.17
C ILE A 79 10.29 5.42 -3.37
N SER A 80 9.85 5.22 -4.62
CA SER A 80 8.65 4.42 -4.92
C SER A 80 8.83 2.95 -4.54
N ILE A 81 10.01 2.37 -4.81
CA ILE A 81 10.33 0.98 -4.45
C ILE A 81 10.43 0.81 -2.92
N ILE A 82 11.21 1.66 -2.25
CA ILE A 82 11.35 1.65 -0.79
C ILE A 82 10.01 1.93 -0.11
N GLY A 83 9.18 2.77 -0.75
CA GLY A 83 7.83 3.12 -0.32
C GLY A 83 6.93 1.90 -0.13
N ILE A 84 7.10 0.84 -0.92
CA ILE A 84 6.37 -0.42 -0.76
C ILE A 84 6.70 -1.07 0.60
N ILE A 85 7.99 -1.09 0.96
CA ILE A 85 8.45 -1.66 2.24
C ILE A 85 7.93 -0.80 3.39
N ILE A 86 8.01 0.53 3.29
CA ILE A 86 7.50 1.46 4.30
C ILE A 86 5.99 1.26 4.49
N ALA A 87 5.22 1.16 3.40
CA ALA A 87 3.78 0.91 3.45
C ALA A 87 3.46 -0.42 4.14
N ALA A 88 4.26 -1.48 3.90
CA ALA A 88 4.10 -2.77 4.59
C ALA A 88 4.31 -2.65 6.10
N ILE A 89 5.38 -1.97 6.53
CA ILE A 89 5.69 -1.75 7.94
C ILE A 89 4.56 -0.96 8.62
N ILE A 90 4.14 0.15 8.01
CA ILE A 90 3.05 0.98 8.52
C ILE A 90 1.77 0.16 8.66
N THR A 91 1.40 -0.61 7.63
CA THR A 91 0.21 -1.47 7.64
C THR A 91 0.26 -2.47 8.80
N GLN A 92 1.41 -3.11 9.03
CA GLN A 92 1.57 -4.04 10.14
C GLN A 92 1.42 -3.35 11.50
N LEU A 93 2.01 -2.16 11.68
CA LEU A 93 1.87 -1.38 12.91
C LEU A 93 0.40 -1.04 13.18
N PHE A 94 -0.33 -0.55 12.17
CA PHE A 94 -1.75 -0.22 12.30
C PHE A 94 -2.60 -1.43 12.68
N LEU A 95 -2.31 -2.62 12.14
CA LEU A 95 -3.00 -3.85 12.53
C LEU A 95 -2.75 -4.20 14.00
N VAL A 96 -1.50 -4.12 14.47
CA VAL A 96 -1.14 -4.43 15.87
C VAL A 96 -1.80 -3.47 16.85
N PHE A 97 -1.74 -2.16 16.58
CA PHE A 97 -2.32 -1.16 17.47
C PHE A 97 -3.85 -1.14 17.41
N GLY A 98 -4.44 -1.42 16.24
CA GLY A 98 -5.90 -1.52 16.07
C GLY A 98 -6.51 -2.66 16.88
N GLU A 99 -5.85 -3.81 16.94
CA GLU A 99 -6.30 -4.95 17.77
C GLU A 99 -6.18 -4.67 19.27
N LYS A 100 -5.08 -4.05 19.72
CA LYS A 100 -4.92 -3.67 21.14
C LYS A 100 -6.04 -2.75 21.65
N LYS A 101 -6.54 -1.85 20.79
CA LYS A 101 -7.70 -0.99 21.14
C LYS A 101 -9.02 -1.76 21.22
N ARG A 102 -9.20 -2.81 20.40
CA ARG A 102 -10.42 -3.65 20.44
C ARG A 102 -10.43 -4.62 21.61
N SER A 103 -9.27 -5.13 22.03
CA SER A 103 -9.14 -6.04 23.17
C SER A 103 -9.30 -5.36 24.54
N LYS A 104 -9.24 -4.03 24.61
CA LYS A 104 -9.45 -3.25 25.84
C LYS A 104 -10.90 -2.77 26.02
N LYS A 105 -11.79 -3.08 25.07
CA LYS A 105 -13.23 -2.90 25.17
C LYS A 105 -13.87 -4.26 25.45
#